data_AF-A0A7V8X4Y3-F1
#
_entry.id   AF-A0A7V8X4Y3-F1
#
_cell.length_a   1.000
_cell.length_b   1.000
_cell.length_c   1.000
_cell.angle_alpha   90.00
_cell.angle_beta   90.00
_cell.angle_gamma   90.00
#
_symmetry.space_group_name_H-M   'P 1'
#
loop_
_entity.id
_entity.type
_entity.pdbx_description
1 polymer ?
#
loop_
_entity_poly.entity_id
_entity_poly.type
_entity_poly.pdbx_seq_one_letter_code
_entity_poly.pdbx_strand_id
1 'polypeptide(L)' 'MANATIPGYPRIGKNRELKKALEGYWSGRIGADELLATAEDVRRDGWEAQAGAGLDLMPVNDFSLYDQVLDTTAMVGNV' A
#
# COMPACT_ATOMS: atom_id res chain seq x y z
N MET A 1 -5.65 -29.82 -2.64
CA MET A 1 -6.17 -28.87 -1.64
C MET A 1 -6.50 -27.57 -2.34
N ALA A 2 -7.44 -26.79 -1.84
CA ALA A 2 -7.79 -25.48 -2.40
C ALA A 2 -6.96 -24.39 -1.71
N ASN A 3 -6.54 -23.37 -2.46
CA ASN A 3 -5.77 -22.24 -1.93
C ASN A 3 -6.72 -21.09 -1.54
N ALA A 4 -6.47 -20.46 -0.40
CA ALA A 4 -7.13 -19.24 0.06
C ALA A 4 -6.38 -17.99 -0.45
N THR A 5 -7.14 -17.02 -0.97
CA THR A 5 -6.59 -15.75 -1.50
C THR A 5 -7.63 -14.63 -1.47
N ILE A 6 -7.18 -13.39 -1.67
CA ILE A 6 -7.99 -12.18 -1.76
C ILE A 6 -7.55 -11.32 -2.95
N PRO A 7 -8.41 -10.45 -3.51
CA PRO A 7 -8.06 -9.61 -4.67
C PRO A 7 -7.24 -8.36 -4.33
N GLY A 8 -7.14 -7.98 -3.05
CA GLY A 8 -6.42 -6.78 -2.58
C GLY A 8 -6.67 -6.50 -1.10
N TYR A 9 -5.86 -5.62 -0.51
CA TYR A 9 -5.89 -5.26 0.90
C TYR A 9 -5.96 -3.74 1.12
N PRO A 10 -6.66 -3.24 2.17
CA PRO A 10 -6.74 -1.81 2.43
C PRO A 10 -5.37 -1.17 2.73
N ARG A 11 -4.94 -0.27 1.84
CA ARG A 11 -3.63 0.42 1.89
C ARG A 11 -3.50 1.57 2.90
N ILE A 12 -4.59 1.96 3.56
CA ILE A 12 -4.60 3.18 4.37
C ILE A 12 -3.84 3.03 5.70
N GLY A 13 -3.63 1.80 6.15
CA GLY A 13 -3.08 1.46 7.47
C GLY A 13 -4.12 1.53 8.60
N LYS A 14 -3.87 0.81 9.71
CA LYS A 14 -4.82 0.63 10.82
C LYS A 14 -5.26 1.96 11.44
N ASN A 15 -4.38 2.96 11.48
CA ASN A 15 -4.63 4.29 12.05
C ASN A 15 -4.46 5.40 11.01
N ARG A 16 -4.69 5.08 9.73
CA ARG A 16 -4.56 5.99 8.59
C ARG A 16 -3.16 6.55 8.42
N GLU A 17 -2.14 5.74 8.65
CA GLU A 17 -0.73 6.07 8.56
C GLU A 17 -0.39 6.64 7.18
N LEU A 18 -0.82 5.98 6.10
CA LEU A 18 -0.58 6.42 4.74
C LEU A 18 -1.20 7.80 4.44
N LYS A 19 -2.42 8.06 4.93
CA LYS A 19 -3.08 9.37 4.78
C LYS A 19 -2.23 10.47 5.42
N LYS A 20 -1.79 10.26 6.66
CA LYS A 20 -1.04 11.26 7.44
C LYS A 20 0.31 11.56 6.79
N ALA A 21 1.02 10.52 6.36
CA ALA A 21 2.31 10.67 5.67
C ALA A 21 2.13 11.39 4.33
N LEU A 22 1.14 11.00 3.53
CA LEU A 22 0.88 11.61 2.24
C LEU A 22 0.52 13.11 2.36
N GLU A 23 -0.35 13.46 3.30
CA GLU A 23 -0.67 14.86 3.60
C GLU A 23 0.53 15.63 4.18
N GLY A 24 1.37 14.95 4.97
CA GLY A 24 2.64 15.49 5.44
C GLY A 24 3.59 15.83 4.30
N TYR A 25 3.71 14.92 3.32
CA TYR A 25 4.54 15.11 2.14
C TYR A 25 4.02 16.27 1.28
N TRP A 26 2.73 16.31 0.98
CA TRP A 26 2.13 17.41 0.20
C TRP A 26 2.27 18.78 0.87
N SER A 27 2.23 18.83 2.20
CA SER A 27 2.42 20.07 2.95
C SER A 27 3.89 20.41 3.22
N GLY A 28 4.84 19.59 2.75
CA GLY A 28 6.28 19.79 2.96
C GLY A 28 6.75 19.54 4.39
N ARG A 29 5.93 18.93 5.25
CA ARG A 29 6.30 18.58 6.63
C ARG A 29 7.24 17.39 6.72
N ILE A 30 7.15 16.47 5.75
CA ILE A 30 8.02 15.29 5.65
C ILE A 30 8.58 15.17 4.22
N GLY A 31 9.73 14.51 4.10
CA GLY A 31 10.36 14.21 2.82
C GLY A 31 9.78 12.97 2.13
N ALA A 32 10.19 12.75 0.87
CA ALA A 32 9.79 11.56 0.12
C ALA A 32 10.24 10.26 0.80
N ASP A 33 11.44 10.23 1.38
CA ASP A 33 11.98 9.04 2.06
C ASP A 33 11.11 8.61 3.25
N GLU A 34 10.58 9.56 4.02
CA GLU A 34 9.70 9.28 5.16
C GLU A 34 8.31 8.80 4.72
N LEU A 35 7.77 9.34 3.62
CA LEU A 35 6.55 8.83 2.99
C LEU A 35 6.74 7.39 2.52
N LEU A 36 7.86 7.09 1.85
CA LEU A 36 8.16 5.77 1.32
C LEU A 36 8.40 4.74 2.43
N ALA A 37 9.09 5.13 3.51
CA ALA A 37 9.26 4.29 4.70
C ALA A 37 7.91 3.96 5.35
N THR A 38 7.04 4.96 5.54
CA THR A 38 5.69 4.73 6.07
C THR A 38 4.88 3.79 5.15
N ALA A 39 4.98 3.97 3.84
CA ALA A 39 4.30 3.11 2.87
C ALA A 39 4.83 1.66 2.90
N GLU A 40 6.13 1.46 3.10
CA GLU A 40 6.74 0.15 3.29
C GLU A 40 6.24 -0.53 4.55
N ASP A 41 6.20 0.18 5.66
CA ASP A 41 5.68 -0.34 6.94
C ASP A 41 4.21 -0.78 6.79
N VAL A 42 3.36 0.04 6.17
CA VAL A 42 1.95 -0.31 5.95
C VAL A 42 1.80 -1.56 5.07
N ARG A 43 2.62 -1.73 4.03
CA ARG A 43 2.59 -2.95 3.20
C ARG A 43 3.02 -4.17 4.00
N ARG A 44 4.12 -4.07 4.75
CA ARG A 44 4.64 -5.16 5.60
C ARG A 44 3.60 -5.61 6.62
N ASP A 45 3.04 -4.68 7.39
CA ASP A 45 2.01 -4.98 8.39
C ASP A 45 0.77 -5.64 7.75
N GLY A 46 0.38 -5.19 6.55
CA GLY A 46 -0.70 -5.78 5.78
C GLY A 46 -0.43 -7.22 5.34
N TRP A 47 0.79 -7.53 4.87
CA TRP A 47 1.18 -8.89 4.50
C TRP A 47 1.30 -9.79 5.73
N GLU A 48 1.87 -9.31 6.83
CA GLU A 48 1.95 -10.07 8.08
C GLU A 48 0.56 -10.42 8.63
N ALA A 49 -0.39 -9.49 8.57
CA ALA A 49 -1.77 -9.75 8.96
C ALA A 49 -2.45 -10.81 8.07
N GLN A 50 -2.19 -10.78 6.77
CA GLN A 50 -2.72 -11.75 5.81
C GLN A 50 -2.12 -13.15 5.98
N ALA A 51 -0.80 -13.23 6.17
CA ALA A 51 -0.11 -14.48 6.48
C ALA A 51 -0.59 -15.05 7.82
N GLY A 52 -0.74 -14.21 8.85
CA GLY A 52 -1.28 -14.59 10.15
C GLY A 52 -2.73 -15.07 10.11
N ALA A 53 -3.50 -14.64 9.10
CA ALA A 53 -4.86 -15.12 8.84
C ALA A 53 -4.92 -16.44 8.05
N GLY A 54 -3.77 -16.97 7.62
CA GLY A 54 -3.68 -18.24 6.90
C GLY A 54 -3.99 -18.17 5.40
N LEU A 55 -3.80 -17.00 4.76
CA LEU A 55 -3.86 -16.92 3.30
C LEU A 55 -2.66 -17.64 2.67
N ASP A 56 -2.94 -18.45 1.64
CA ASP A 56 -1.90 -19.14 0.87
C ASP A 56 -1.26 -18.22 -0.18
N LEU A 57 -2.04 -17.29 -0.73
CA LEU A 57 -1.61 -16.35 -1.78
C LEU A 57 -2.02 -14.93 -1.43
N MET A 58 -1.04 -14.04 -1.26
CA MET A 58 -1.23 -12.63 -0.98
C MET A 58 -1.20 -11.80 -2.27
N PRO A 59 -2.11 -10.82 -2.44
CA PRO A 59 -2.02 -9.84 -3.50
C PRO A 59 -0.75 -8.99 -3.34
N VAL A 60 -0.22 -8.61 -4.50
CA VAL A 60 0.86 -7.62 -4.63
C VAL A 60 0.44 -6.60 -5.68
N ASN A 61 0.96 -5.38 -5.58
CA ASN A 61 0.64 -4.26 -6.46
C ASN A 61 -0.81 -3.74 -6.37
N ASP A 62 -1.55 -4.17 -5.34
CA ASP A 62 -2.82 -3.58 -4.88
C ASP A 62 -2.61 -2.29 -4.05
N PHE A 63 -1.42 -2.15 -3.45
CA PHE A 63 -0.99 -0.93 -2.78
C PHE A 63 -0.76 0.21 -3.78
N SER A 64 -1.14 1.42 -3.37
CA SER A 64 -0.88 2.66 -4.11
C SER A 64 -0.66 3.80 -3.13
N LEU A 65 0.20 4.76 -3.48
CA LEU A 65 0.31 6.03 -2.74
C LEU A 65 -0.94 6.91 -2.91
N TYR A 66 -1.73 6.70 -3.97
CA TYR A 66 -2.92 7.49 -4.24
C TYR A 66 -4.04 6.66 -4.88
N ASP A 67 -3.83 6.22 -6.12
CA ASP A 67 -4.77 5.44 -6.92
C ASP A 67 -4.03 4.47 -7.87
N GLN A 68 -4.45 3.21 -7.87
CA GLN A 68 -3.81 2.15 -8.65
C GLN A 68 -4.05 2.28 -10.17
N VAL A 69 -5.11 2.99 -10.59
CA VAL A 69 -5.33 3.27 -12.02
C VAL A 69 -4.34 4.36 -12.46
N LEU A 70 -4.15 5.40 -11.66
CA LEU A 70 -3.10 6.41 -11.88
C LEU A 70 -1.69 5.80 -11.91
N ASP A 71 -1.41 4.85 -11.02
CA ASP A 71 -0.13 4.11 -11.05
C ASP A 71 0.03 3.38 -12.39
N THR A 72 -1.04 2.78 -12.90
CA THR A 72 -1.04 2.09 -14.20
C THR A 72 -0.85 3.07 -15.35
N THR A 73 -1.49 4.24 -15.34
CA THR A 73 -1.30 5.24 -16.40
C THR A 73 0.15 5.74 -16.43
N ALA A 74 0.74 6.02 -15.27
CA ALA A 74 2.14 6.41 -15.17
C ALA A 74 3.09 5.28 -15.64
N MET A 75 2.82 4.02 -15.26
CA MET A 75 3.63 2.86 -15.64
C MET A 75 3.73 2.66 -17.15
N VAL A 76 2.63 2.89 -17.89
CA VAL A 76 2.59 2.72 -19.35
C VAL A 76 2.94 4.01 -20.11
N GLY A 77 3.33 5.09 -19.42
CA GLY A 77 3.68 6.37 -20.03
C GLY A 77 2.48 7.19 -20.54
N ASN A 78 1.27 6.90 -20.04
CA ASN A 78 0.07 7.69 -20.29
C ASN A 78 -0.05 8.81 -19.24
N VAL A 79 0.70 9.90 -19.45
CA VAL A 79 0.81 11.06 -18.55
C VAL A 79 0.13 12.31 -19.10
#